data_AF-A0A4Q3W9Y5-F1
#
_entry.id   AF-A0A4Q3W9Y5-F1
#
_cell.length_a   1.000
_cell.length_b   1.000
_cell.length_c   1.000
_cell.angle_alpha   90.00
_cell.angle_beta   90.00
_cell.angle_gamma   90.00
#
_symmetry.space_group_name_H-M   'P 1'
#
loop_
_entity.id
_entity.type
_entity.pdbx_description
1 polymer ?
#
loop_
_entity_poly.entity_id
_entity_poly.type
_entity_poly.pdbx_seq_one_letter_code
_entity_poly.pdbx_strand_id
1 'polypeptide(L)'
;MFKNFKTHLFILIFLCCALNELKAQHTIKLDNKPALDIYQDSLKILSEETFAAKEDNERVEKNAFFIKKFINALKINGSFNYGFDSLKRISIIKSTDNAFRIITWFLPNNDGTYRYYGTIQMGTPNGSLKLFPLTDNPNIDDVYALTSNKNWFGARYYEMIPVLVNGKQPYYILLGWKGNTIKTTKKVIDVLSFEKGEPIFGKNIFETEKNTALKNRVVFEYNKQNTMTLKVDQNVN
;
A
#
# COMPACT_ATOMS: atom_id res chain seq x y z
N MET A 1 -72.82 -37.23 0.84
CA MET A 1 -71.69 -37.72 1.65
C MET A 1 -70.37 -37.52 0.90
N PHE A 2 -69.98 -36.29 0.56
CA PHE A 2 -68.72 -35.98 -0.13
C PHE A 2 -68.37 -34.51 0.11
N LYS A 3 -67.68 -34.20 1.22
CA LYS A 3 -67.16 -32.83 1.44
C LYS A 3 -65.82 -32.72 2.17
N ASN A 4 -65.16 -33.83 2.51
CA ASN A 4 -63.91 -33.80 3.28
C ASN A 4 -62.65 -34.23 2.50
N PHE A 5 -62.74 -34.50 1.20
CA PHE A 5 -61.57 -35.02 0.45
C PHE A 5 -60.71 -33.94 -0.22
N LYS A 6 -61.22 -32.71 -0.43
CA LYS A 6 -60.46 -31.64 -1.12
C LYS A 6 -59.50 -30.87 -0.21
N THR A 7 -59.76 -30.81 1.10
CA THR A 7 -58.95 -30.01 2.03
C THR A 7 -57.63 -30.70 2.40
N HIS A 8 -57.59 -32.04 2.38
CA HIS A 8 -56.36 -32.79 2.65
C HIS A 8 -55.40 -32.84 1.45
N LEU A 9 -55.90 -32.64 0.22
CA LEU A 9 -55.05 -32.63 -0.97
C LEU A 9 -54.24 -31.34 -1.11
N PHE A 10 -54.76 -30.20 -0.64
CA PHE A 10 -54.02 -28.93 -0.65
C PHE A 10 -52.96 -28.82 0.45
N ILE A 11 -53.15 -29.48 1.59
CA ILE A 11 -52.18 -29.50 2.68
C ILE A 11 -50.99 -30.42 2.34
N LEU A 12 -51.20 -31.47 1.54
CA LEU A 12 -50.14 -32.39 1.14
C LEU A 12 -49.18 -31.81 0.07
N ILE A 13 -49.65 -30.86 -0.75
CA ILE A 13 -48.81 -30.20 -1.78
C ILE A 13 -47.93 -29.09 -1.17
N PHE A 14 -48.38 -28.44 -0.09
CA PHE A 14 -47.55 -27.43 0.60
C PHE A 14 -46.45 -28.04 1.48
N LEU A 15 -46.57 -29.32 1.88
CA LEU A 15 -45.56 -30.01 2.68
C LEU A 15 -44.41 -30.60 1.85
N CYS A 16 -44.58 -30.70 0.52
CA CYS A 16 -43.59 -31.32 -0.36
C CYS A 16 -42.54 -30.34 -0.92
N CYS A 17 -42.69 -29.03 -0.67
CA CYS A 17 -41.70 -28.01 -1.06
C CYS A 17 -40.73 -27.62 0.08
N ALA A 18 -40.89 -28.19 1.28
CA ALA A 18 -40.06 -27.88 2.45
C ALA A 18 -38.77 -28.73 2.55
N LEU A 19 -38.52 -29.62 1.58
CA LEU A 19 -37.32 -30.46 1.52
C LEU A 19 -36.42 -30.10 0.33
N ASN A 20 -36.30 -28.80 0.04
CA ASN A 20 -35.07 -28.36 -0.61
C ASN A 20 -34.00 -28.38 0.47
N GLU A 21 -33.09 -29.35 0.40
CA GLU A 21 -31.83 -29.26 1.12
C GLU A 21 -31.22 -27.91 0.76
N LEU A 22 -31.28 -26.98 1.71
CA LEU A 22 -30.37 -25.85 1.75
C LEU A 22 -28.99 -26.49 1.84
N LYS A 23 -28.35 -26.69 0.69
CA LYS A 23 -26.90 -26.74 0.63
C LYS A 23 -26.47 -25.36 1.11
N ALA A 24 -26.31 -25.24 2.43
CA ALA A 24 -25.38 -24.29 3.00
C ALA A 24 -24.08 -24.56 2.24
N GLN A 25 -23.79 -23.71 1.25
CA GLN A 25 -22.46 -23.66 0.70
C GLN A 25 -21.61 -23.25 1.90
N HIS A 26 -21.03 -24.25 2.55
CA HIS A 26 -19.87 -24.09 3.38
C HIS A 26 -18.79 -23.65 2.41
N THR A 27 -18.84 -22.38 2.00
CA THR A 27 -17.71 -21.70 1.41
C THR A 27 -16.69 -21.80 2.52
N ILE A 28 -15.77 -22.75 2.39
CA ILE A 28 -14.56 -22.78 3.21
C ILE A 28 -14.00 -21.38 3.01
N LYS A 29 -14.18 -20.49 4.00
CA LYS A 29 -13.35 -19.30 4.09
C LYS A 29 -11.96 -19.89 4.25
N LEU A 30 -11.23 -20.00 3.14
CA LEU A 30 -9.82 -20.37 3.19
C LEU A 30 -9.17 -19.27 4.00
N ASP A 31 -8.97 -19.53 5.29
CA ASP A 31 -8.16 -18.67 6.11
C ASP A 31 -6.73 -18.87 5.63
N ASN A 32 -6.29 -17.98 4.74
CA ASN A 32 -4.95 -18.00 4.20
C ASN A 32 -3.93 -17.40 5.17
N LYS A 33 -4.35 -16.99 6.38
CA LYS A 33 -3.46 -16.43 7.38
C LYS A 33 -2.27 -17.35 7.70
N PRO A 34 -2.41 -18.67 7.92
CA PRO A 34 -1.26 -19.54 8.19
C PRO A 34 -0.24 -19.55 7.04
N ALA A 35 -0.71 -19.51 5.79
CA ALA A 35 0.19 -19.40 4.64
C ALA A 35 0.95 -18.06 4.64
N LEU A 36 0.25 -16.95 4.92
CA LEU A 36 0.85 -15.62 5.03
C LEU A 36 1.83 -15.49 6.19
N ASP A 37 1.57 -16.17 7.32
CA ASP A 37 2.49 -16.25 8.46
C ASP A 37 3.82 -16.92 8.03
N ILE A 38 3.77 -18.05 7.30
CA ILE A 38 4.96 -18.73 6.75
C ILE A 38 5.74 -17.82 5.78
N TYR A 39 5.01 -17.08 4.92
CA TYR A 39 5.64 -16.11 4.02
C TYR A 39 6.31 -14.99 4.82
N GLN A 40 5.66 -14.46 5.85
CA GLN A 40 6.20 -13.42 6.70
C GLN A 40 7.49 -13.86 7.40
N ASP A 41 7.56 -15.09 7.92
CA ASP A 41 8.77 -15.61 8.57
C ASP A 41 9.94 -15.68 7.59
N SER A 42 9.68 -16.20 6.38
CA SER A 42 10.69 -16.22 5.31
C SER A 42 11.14 -14.82 4.91
N LEU A 43 10.19 -13.88 4.81
CA LEU A 43 10.45 -12.49 4.42
C LEU A 43 11.26 -11.75 5.49
N LYS A 44 11.04 -12.06 6.76
CA LYS A 44 11.81 -11.50 7.88
C LYS A 44 13.29 -11.87 7.74
N ILE A 45 13.58 -13.16 7.51
CA ILE A 45 14.96 -13.65 7.32
C ILE A 45 15.61 -12.94 6.13
N LEU A 46 14.95 -12.93 4.96
CA LEU A 46 15.47 -12.26 3.76
C LEU A 46 15.69 -10.76 3.98
N SER A 47 14.83 -10.11 4.77
CA SER A 47 14.98 -8.70 5.13
C SER A 47 16.22 -8.50 6.01
N GLU A 48 16.41 -9.32 7.04
CA GLU A 48 17.57 -9.26 7.93
C GLU A 48 18.88 -9.50 7.15
N GLU A 49 18.92 -10.52 6.29
CA GLU A 49 20.06 -10.82 5.42
C GLU A 49 20.40 -9.68 4.46
N THR A 50 19.37 -9.02 3.89
CA THR A 50 19.54 -7.87 3.01
C THR A 50 20.25 -6.74 3.74
N PHE A 51 19.80 -6.38 4.95
CA PHE A 51 20.39 -5.28 5.72
C PHE A 51 21.71 -5.64 6.41
N ALA A 52 22.03 -6.93 6.53
CA ALA A 52 23.32 -7.42 7.03
C ALA A 52 24.41 -7.48 5.93
N ALA A 53 24.03 -7.44 4.65
CA ALA A 53 24.97 -7.51 3.53
C ALA A 53 25.94 -6.31 3.52
N LYS A 54 27.24 -6.62 3.37
CA LYS A 54 28.31 -5.61 3.40
C LYS A 54 28.48 -4.93 2.04
N GLU A 55 28.42 -5.70 0.97
CA GLU A 55 28.59 -5.21 -0.39
C GLU A 55 27.25 -4.80 -1.01
N ASP A 56 27.25 -3.69 -1.77
CA ASP A 56 26.04 -3.17 -2.41
C ASP A 56 25.41 -4.19 -3.38
N ASN A 57 26.23 -4.94 -4.13
CA ASN A 57 25.76 -5.97 -5.06
C ASN A 57 25.05 -7.12 -4.32
N GLU A 58 25.62 -7.61 -3.22
CA GLU A 58 25.02 -8.66 -2.39
C GLU A 58 23.70 -8.17 -1.79
N ARG A 59 23.66 -6.90 -1.33
CA ARG A 59 22.44 -6.26 -0.79
C ARG A 59 21.33 -6.21 -1.84
N VAL A 60 21.66 -5.81 -3.07
CA VAL A 60 20.70 -5.76 -4.19
C VAL A 60 20.20 -7.16 -4.56
N GLU A 61 21.09 -8.15 -4.60
CA GLU A 61 20.74 -9.55 -4.89
C GLU A 61 19.76 -10.11 -3.84
N LYS A 62 20.08 -9.96 -2.55
CA LYS A 62 19.21 -10.38 -1.44
C LYS A 62 17.86 -9.67 -1.46
N ASN A 63 17.84 -8.38 -1.76
CA ASN A 63 16.61 -7.64 -1.92
C ASN A 63 15.78 -8.13 -3.13
N ALA A 64 16.41 -8.60 -4.21
CA ALA A 64 15.68 -9.22 -5.32
C ALA A 64 14.99 -10.51 -4.90
N PHE A 65 15.63 -11.35 -4.08
CA PHE A 65 14.99 -12.53 -3.46
C PHE A 65 13.83 -12.14 -2.54
N PHE A 66 14.02 -11.11 -1.70
CA PHE A 66 12.96 -10.54 -0.87
C PHE A 66 11.75 -10.10 -1.72
N ILE A 67 11.97 -9.29 -2.77
CA ILE A 67 10.91 -8.81 -3.66
C ILE A 67 10.14 -9.98 -4.29
N LYS A 68 10.85 -10.97 -4.83
CA LYS A 68 10.23 -12.14 -5.47
C LYS A 68 9.35 -12.91 -4.49
N LYS A 69 9.85 -13.16 -3.27
CA LYS A 69 9.08 -13.82 -2.22
C LYS A 69 7.89 -12.98 -1.78
N PHE A 70 8.07 -11.67 -1.67
CA PHE A 70 7.03 -10.76 -1.20
C PHE A 70 5.88 -10.65 -2.19
N ILE A 71 6.18 -10.52 -3.49
CA ILE A 71 5.17 -10.56 -4.55
C ILE A 71 4.35 -11.85 -4.49
N ASN A 72 4.98 -13.00 -4.23
CA ASN A 72 4.26 -14.26 -4.07
C ASN A 72 3.36 -14.27 -2.82
N ALA A 73 3.78 -13.66 -1.72
CA ALA A 73 2.91 -13.45 -0.56
C ALA A 73 1.71 -12.54 -0.91
N LEU A 74 1.93 -11.48 -1.68
CA LEU A 74 0.87 -10.56 -2.11
C LEU A 74 -0.16 -11.22 -3.04
N LYS A 75 0.21 -12.28 -3.77
CA LYS A 75 -0.73 -13.07 -4.60
C LYS A 75 -1.75 -13.88 -3.79
N ILE A 76 -1.47 -14.15 -2.52
CA ILE A 76 -2.38 -14.90 -1.66
C ILE A 76 -3.64 -14.06 -1.39
N ASN A 77 -4.83 -14.66 -1.59
CA ASN A 77 -6.09 -13.99 -1.28
C ASN A 77 -6.14 -13.63 0.22
N GLY A 78 -6.52 -12.40 0.54
CA GLY A 78 -6.48 -11.85 1.90
C GLY A 78 -5.18 -11.11 2.24
N SER A 79 -4.14 -11.18 1.40
CA SER A 79 -2.86 -10.48 1.64
C SER A 79 -3.03 -8.98 1.86
N PHE A 80 -4.01 -8.35 1.19
CA PHE A 80 -4.31 -6.91 1.31
C PHE A 80 -4.63 -6.47 2.75
N ASN A 81 -5.29 -7.34 3.52
CA ASN A 81 -5.66 -7.09 4.90
C ASN A 81 -4.62 -7.61 5.90
N TYR A 82 -3.62 -8.36 5.44
CA TYR A 82 -2.55 -8.89 6.28
C TYR A 82 -1.47 -7.82 6.51
N GLY A 83 -1.13 -7.55 7.77
CA GLY A 83 -0.26 -6.44 8.17
C GLY A 83 1.22 -6.60 7.84
N PHE A 84 1.71 -7.84 7.76
CA PHE A 84 3.15 -8.15 7.72
C PHE A 84 3.96 -7.49 8.86
N ASP A 85 3.39 -7.47 10.07
CA ASP A 85 3.88 -6.69 11.22
C ASP A 85 5.31 -7.03 11.67
N SER A 86 5.83 -8.21 11.32
CA SER A 86 7.21 -8.58 11.64
C SER A 86 8.25 -7.89 10.73
N LEU A 87 7.85 -7.38 9.56
CA LEU A 87 8.74 -6.77 8.57
C LEU A 87 9.06 -5.31 8.95
N LYS A 88 9.96 -5.11 9.92
CA LYS A 88 10.26 -3.77 10.47
C LYS A 88 10.98 -2.80 9.51
N ARG A 89 11.58 -3.31 8.43
CA ARG A 89 12.36 -2.51 7.46
C ARG A 89 11.52 -1.93 6.33
N ILE A 90 10.29 -2.41 6.17
CA ILE A 90 9.35 -1.86 5.19
C ILE A 90 8.34 -0.95 5.88
N SER A 91 7.63 -0.17 5.10
CA SER A 91 6.46 0.60 5.54
C SER A 91 5.27 0.14 4.74
N ILE A 92 4.16 -0.13 5.41
CA ILE A 92 2.88 -0.52 4.81
C ILE A 92 1.83 0.42 5.38
N ILE A 93 1.26 1.26 4.53
CA ILE A 93 0.23 2.23 4.94
C ILE A 93 -1.00 2.00 4.10
N LYS A 94 -2.10 1.64 4.77
CA LYS A 94 -3.39 1.40 4.15
C LYS A 94 -4.21 2.69 4.12
N SER A 95 -4.90 2.96 3.01
CA SER A 95 -5.86 4.05 2.94
C SER A 95 -7.05 3.79 3.87
N THR A 96 -7.61 4.84 4.45
CA THR A 96 -8.72 4.72 5.42
C THR A 96 -10.01 4.21 4.77
N ASP A 97 -10.17 4.43 3.47
CA ASP A 97 -11.27 3.92 2.64
C ASP A 97 -11.06 2.46 2.15
N ASN A 98 -9.95 1.83 2.52
CA ASN A 98 -9.53 0.49 2.08
C ASN A 98 -9.37 0.33 0.55
N ALA A 99 -9.28 1.42 -0.22
CA ALA A 99 -9.10 1.35 -1.66
C ALA A 99 -7.72 0.84 -2.09
N PHE A 100 -6.67 1.13 -1.31
CA PHE A 100 -5.32 0.65 -1.57
C PHE A 100 -4.44 0.67 -0.31
N ARG A 101 -3.23 0.16 -0.46
CA ARG A 101 -2.13 0.41 0.47
C ARG A 101 -0.86 0.69 -0.31
N ILE A 102 -0.06 1.61 0.22
CA ILE A 102 1.27 1.89 -0.31
C ILE A 102 2.31 1.18 0.55
N ILE A 103 3.22 0.47 -0.11
CA ILE A 103 4.28 -0.29 0.53
C ILE A 103 5.61 0.28 0.04
N THR A 104 6.45 0.79 0.95
CA THR A 104 7.72 1.42 0.58
C THR A 104 8.86 1.02 1.51
N TRP A 105 10.05 0.88 0.96
CA TRP A 105 11.29 0.66 1.70
C TRP A 105 12.46 1.23 0.91
N PHE A 106 13.66 1.11 1.47
CA PHE A 106 14.88 1.60 0.85
C PHE A 106 16.05 0.68 1.17
N LEU A 107 17.08 0.74 0.33
CA LEU A 107 18.40 0.21 0.62
C LEU A 107 19.39 1.37 0.68
N PRO A 108 20.20 1.50 1.74
CA PRO A 108 21.38 2.36 1.68
C PRO A 108 22.39 1.75 0.70
N ASN A 109 23.19 2.59 0.06
CA ASN A 109 24.40 2.20 -0.64
C ASN A 109 25.61 2.58 0.20
N ASN A 110 26.76 1.96 -0.05
CA ASN A 110 27.99 2.18 0.72
C ASN A 110 28.55 3.60 0.54
N ASP A 111 28.24 4.26 -0.58
CA ASP A 111 28.57 5.68 -0.84
C ASP A 111 27.67 6.68 -0.06
N GLY A 112 26.70 6.18 0.70
CA GLY A 112 25.76 6.97 1.50
C GLY A 112 24.55 7.49 0.72
N THR A 113 24.40 7.11 -0.55
CA THR A 113 23.16 7.28 -1.31
C THR A 113 22.15 6.18 -0.96
N TYR A 114 20.96 6.24 -1.56
CA TYR A 114 19.86 5.34 -1.25
C TYR A 114 19.14 4.96 -2.54
N ARG A 115 18.70 3.70 -2.62
CA ARG A 115 17.75 3.23 -3.63
C ARG A 115 16.41 2.92 -2.98
N TYR A 116 15.33 3.42 -3.56
CA TYR A 116 13.98 3.22 -3.04
C TYR A 116 13.27 2.12 -3.81
N TYR A 117 12.36 1.46 -3.10
CA TYR A 117 11.52 0.41 -3.64
C TYR A 117 10.12 0.60 -3.10
N GLY A 118 9.13 0.27 -3.91
CA GLY A 118 7.77 0.26 -3.44
C GLY A 118 6.78 -0.33 -4.41
N THR A 119 5.56 -0.47 -3.92
CA THR A 119 4.41 -0.84 -4.74
C THR A 119 3.14 -0.31 -4.10
N ILE A 120 2.16 0.02 -4.93
CA ILE A 120 0.79 0.26 -4.49
C ILE A 120 0.01 -1.02 -4.75
N GLN A 121 -0.60 -1.60 -3.72
CA GLN A 121 -1.53 -2.71 -3.85
C GLN A 121 -2.96 -2.19 -3.74
N MET A 122 -3.76 -2.44 -4.77
CA MET A 122 -5.18 -2.05 -4.77
C MET A 122 -6.02 -3.08 -4.01
N GLY A 123 -7.01 -2.60 -3.27
CA GLY A 123 -8.08 -3.43 -2.71
C GLY A 123 -9.05 -3.81 -3.82
N THR A 124 -9.08 -5.09 -4.19
CA THR A 124 -9.99 -5.60 -5.23
C THR A 124 -11.16 -6.37 -4.59
N PRO A 125 -12.40 -6.25 -5.12
CA PRO A 125 -13.56 -6.93 -4.52
C PRO A 125 -13.44 -8.45 -4.47
N ASN A 126 -12.77 -9.06 -5.45
CA ASN A 126 -12.56 -10.51 -5.54
C ASN A 126 -11.23 -10.97 -4.92
N GLY A 127 -10.46 -10.06 -4.30
CA GLY A 127 -9.14 -10.37 -3.74
C GLY A 127 -8.05 -10.69 -4.76
N SER A 128 -8.30 -10.42 -6.05
CA SER A 128 -7.28 -10.53 -7.11
C SER A 128 -6.14 -9.54 -6.90
N LEU A 129 -4.93 -9.95 -7.27
CA LEU A 129 -3.77 -9.09 -7.13
C LEU A 129 -3.76 -8.01 -8.22
N LYS A 130 -3.84 -6.75 -7.80
CA LYS A 130 -3.55 -5.58 -8.65
C LYS A 130 -2.48 -4.72 -7.99
N LEU A 131 -1.33 -4.61 -8.65
CA LEU A 131 -0.17 -3.87 -8.18
C LEU A 131 0.24 -2.78 -9.17
N PHE A 132 0.68 -1.64 -8.64
CA PHE A 132 1.49 -0.66 -9.36
C PHE A 132 2.89 -0.65 -8.74
N PRO A 133 3.88 -1.32 -9.37
CA PRO A 133 5.28 -1.23 -8.92
C PRO A 133 5.76 0.22 -9.02
N LEU A 134 6.46 0.71 -7.99
CA LEU A 134 7.07 2.03 -7.94
C LEU A 134 8.54 1.92 -8.34
N THR A 135 8.89 2.47 -9.50
CA THR A 135 10.24 2.56 -10.02
C THR A 135 10.86 3.87 -9.57
N ASP A 136 11.83 3.78 -8.66
CA ASP A 136 12.61 4.92 -8.16
C ASP A 136 13.39 5.59 -9.30
N ASN A 137 13.24 6.90 -9.42
CA ASN A 137 14.02 7.72 -10.33
C ASN A 137 14.89 8.71 -9.52
N PRO A 138 16.17 8.41 -9.32
CA PRO A 138 17.07 9.29 -8.57
C PRO A 138 17.41 10.60 -9.31
N ASN A 139 17.13 10.68 -10.62
CA ASN A 139 17.50 11.79 -11.50
C ASN A 139 16.35 12.78 -11.72
N ILE A 140 15.46 12.95 -10.73
CA ILE A 140 14.42 13.98 -10.80
C ILE A 140 15.04 15.32 -10.38
N ASP A 141 15.37 16.13 -11.38
CA ASP A 141 15.96 17.47 -11.17
C ASP A 141 14.92 18.45 -10.62
N ASP A 142 13.70 18.42 -11.14
CA ASP A 142 12.60 19.24 -10.66
C ASP A 142 11.80 18.48 -9.60
N VAL A 143 12.00 18.85 -8.33
CA VAL A 143 11.24 18.29 -7.19
C VAL A 143 9.73 18.50 -7.31
N TYR A 144 9.30 19.50 -8.10
CA TYR A 144 7.91 19.83 -8.38
C TYR A 144 7.35 19.08 -9.60
N ALA A 145 8.13 18.21 -10.25
CA ALA A 145 7.60 17.43 -11.36
C ALA A 145 6.47 16.49 -10.91
N LEU A 146 5.44 16.41 -11.77
CA LEU A 146 4.45 15.34 -11.72
C LEU A 146 5.14 14.02 -12.10
N THR A 147 4.92 12.99 -11.30
CA THR A 147 5.50 11.68 -11.54
C THR A 147 4.45 10.58 -11.50
N SER A 148 4.73 9.48 -12.18
CA SER A 148 3.92 8.26 -12.15
C SER A 148 4.63 7.20 -11.30
N ASN A 149 4.02 6.01 -11.19
CA ASN A 149 4.71 4.86 -10.61
C ASN A 149 5.98 4.45 -11.39
N LYS A 150 6.14 4.82 -12.66
CA LYS A 150 7.30 4.43 -13.49
C LYS A 150 8.51 5.34 -13.34
N ASN A 151 8.34 6.51 -12.74
CA ASN A 151 9.37 7.52 -12.53
C ASN A 151 9.16 8.18 -11.16
N TRP A 152 8.95 7.36 -10.14
CA TRP A 152 8.57 7.78 -8.80
C TRP A 152 9.73 8.48 -8.07
N PHE A 153 9.40 9.51 -7.27
CA PHE A 153 10.38 10.32 -6.55
C PHE A 153 11.21 9.55 -5.50
N GLY A 154 10.71 8.42 -5.01
CA GLY A 154 11.43 7.57 -4.07
C GLY A 154 11.45 8.13 -2.65
N ALA A 155 10.58 7.63 -1.78
CA ALA A 155 10.58 7.92 -0.36
C ALA A 155 10.00 6.75 0.43
N ARG A 156 10.44 6.57 1.68
CA ARG A 156 9.75 5.69 2.63
C ARG A 156 8.66 6.49 3.33
N TYR A 157 7.41 6.29 2.91
CA TYR A 157 6.27 6.96 3.53
C TYR A 157 5.99 6.33 4.89
N TYR A 158 5.62 7.14 5.89
CA TYR A 158 5.25 6.67 7.23
C TYR A 158 3.86 7.12 7.66
N GLU A 159 3.24 8.04 6.93
CA GLU A 159 1.88 8.51 7.19
C GLU A 159 1.16 8.82 5.87
N MET A 160 -0.15 8.55 5.84
CA MET A 160 -1.04 8.86 4.72
C MET A 160 -2.26 9.58 5.27
N ILE A 161 -2.58 10.72 4.68
CA ILE A 161 -3.70 11.57 5.10
C ILE A 161 -4.67 11.69 3.92
N PRO A 162 -5.88 11.13 4.02
CA PRO A 162 -6.90 11.32 3.00
C PRO A 162 -7.39 12.77 3.04
N VAL A 163 -7.55 13.39 1.87
CA VAL A 163 -8.12 14.74 1.80
C VAL A 163 -9.51 14.65 1.17
N LEU A 164 -10.52 15.18 1.87
CA LEU A 164 -11.90 15.18 1.42
C LEU A 164 -12.21 16.47 0.64
N VAL A 165 -12.65 16.32 -0.60
CA VAL A 165 -13.15 17.42 -1.44
C VAL A 165 -14.53 17.03 -1.93
N ASN A 166 -15.56 17.80 -1.53
CA ASN A 166 -16.96 17.54 -1.89
C ASN A 166 -17.40 16.09 -1.61
N GLY A 167 -17.01 15.55 -0.45
CA GLY A 167 -17.35 14.19 -0.02
C GLY A 167 -16.58 13.06 -0.74
N LYS A 168 -15.62 13.37 -1.60
CA LYS A 168 -14.74 12.39 -2.26
C LYS A 168 -13.31 12.53 -1.77
N GLN A 169 -12.50 11.47 -1.90
CA GLN A 169 -11.06 11.48 -1.63
C GLN A 169 -10.28 11.52 -2.95
N PRO A 170 -10.17 12.69 -3.61
CA PRO A 170 -9.49 12.78 -4.92
C PRO A 170 -7.96 12.59 -4.84
N TYR A 171 -7.37 12.68 -3.64
CA TYR A 171 -5.95 12.51 -3.40
C TYR A 171 -5.64 12.27 -1.92
N TYR A 172 -4.39 11.87 -1.67
CA TYR A 172 -3.83 11.53 -0.37
C TYR A 172 -2.51 12.26 -0.19
N ILE A 173 -2.35 12.94 0.94
CA ILE A 173 -1.05 13.49 1.33
C ILE A 173 -0.22 12.36 1.95
N LEU A 174 1.02 12.23 1.53
CA LEU A 174 1.96 11.24 2.04
C LEU A 174 3.11 11.96 2.75
N LEU A 175 3.34 11.62 4.01
CA LEU A 175 4.53 12.06 4.73
C LEU A 175 5.60 10.98 4.65
N GLY A 176 6.78 11.37 4.19
CA GLY A 176 7.87 10.45 3.89
C GLY A 176 9.23 10.90 4.39
N TRP A 177 10.10 9.91 4.48
CA TRP A 177 11.53 10.09 4.72
C TRP A 177 12.30 9.67 3.46
N LYS A 178 13.28 10.49 3.09
CA LYS A 178 14.20 10.22 1.99
C LYS A 178 15.62 10.52 2.47
N GLY A 179 16.47 9.51 2.63
CA GLY A 179 17.91 9.69 2.70
C GLY A 179 18.43 10.42 1.46
N ASN A 180 19.45 11.28 1.65
CA ASN A 180 19.98 12.15 0.60
C ASN A 180 21.48 11.91 0.36
N THR A 181 22.31 12.27 1.34
CA THR A 181 23.78 12.13 1.27
C THR A 181 24.31 11.55 2.58
N ILE A 182 25.61 11.34 2.70
CA ILE A 182 26.25 11.01 3.98
C ILE A 182 26.01 12.06 5.09
N LYS A 183 25.73 13.33 4.74
CA LYS A 183 25.60 14.45 5.69
C LYS A 183 24.14 14.88 5.92
N THR A 184 23.28 14.71 4.92
CA THR A 184 21.92 15.25 4.94
C THR A 184 20.86 14.20 4.65
N THR A 185 19.64 14.49 5.06
CA THR A 185 18.44 13.69 4.82
C THR A 185 17.24 14.62 4.60
N LYS A 186 16.15 14.07 4.09
CA LYS A 186 14.96 14.80 3.67
C LYS A 186 13.69 14.27 4.34
N LYS A 187 12.82 15.20 4.74
CA LYS A 187 11.38 14.92 4.92
C LYS A 187 10.66 15.36 3.65
N VAL A 188 9.67 14.58 3.24
CA VAL A 188 8.93 14.79 1.99
C VAL A 188 7.44 14.81 2.30
N ILE A 189 6.74 15.83 1.80
CA ILE A 189 5.29 15.85 1.66
C ILE A 189 4.99 15.64 0.19
N ASP A 190 4.42 14.49 -0.13
CA ASP A 190 4.02 14.11 -1.49
C ASP A 190 2.49 14.01 -1.57
N VAL A 191 1.96 14.04 -2.78
CA VAL A 191 0.51 13.98 -3.02
C VAL A 191 0.23 12.89 -4.02
N LEU A 192 -0.38 11.79 -3.56
CA LEU A 192 -0.79 10.68 -4.40
C LEU A 192 -2.25 10.85 -4.82
N SER A 193 -2.51 10.70 -6.11
CA SER A 193 -3.84 10.66 -6.70
C SER A 193 -3.92 9.55 -7.74
N PHE A 194 -5.13 9.26 -8.23
CA PHE A 194 -5.33 8.28 -9.30
C PHE A 194 -6.03 8.94 -10.48
N GLU A 195 -5.40 8.90 -11.65
CA GLU A 195 -5.97 9.41 -12.89
C GLU A 195 -6.23 8.24 -13.83
N LYS A 196 -7.49 8.07 -14.25
CA LYS A 196 -7.92 6.90 -15.07
C LYS A 196 -7.50 5.55 -14.46
N GLY A 197 -7.40 5.49 -13.12
CA GLY A 197 -7.02 4.30 -12.37
C GLY A 197 -5.51 4.08 -12.21
N GLU A 198 -4.66 4.96 -12.74
CA GLU A 198 -3.20 4.91 -12.61
C GLU A 198 -2.71 5.91 -11.55
N PRO A 199 -1.70 5.56 -10.73
CA PRO A 199 -1.16 6.44 -9.69
C PRO A 199 -0.34 7.60 -10.26
N ILE A 200 -0.66 8.81 -9.82
CA ILE A 200 0.06 10.05 -10.12
C ILE A 200 0.48 10.72 -8.80
N PHE A 201 1.74 11.12 -8.72
CA PHE A 201 2.36 11.80 -7.60
C PHE A 201 2.64 13.26 -7.93
N GLY A 202 2.61 14.11 -6.90
CA GLY A 202 2.89 15.55 -7.02
C GLY A 202 1.69 16.37 -7.48
N LYS A 203 0.45 15.97 -7.16
CA LYS A 203 -0.71 16.79 -7.49
C LYS A 203 -0.60 18.17 -6.84
N ASN A 204 -0.79 19.21 -7.64
CA ASN A 204 -0.69 20.60 -7.19
C ASN A 204 -1.85 20.97 -6.26
N ILE A 205 -1.59 20.97 -4.95
CA ILE A 205 -2.58 21.35 -3.92
C ILE A 205 -2.02 22.37 -2.92
N PHE A 206 -0.71 22.64 -2.95
CA PHE A 206 -0.09 23.53 -1.99
C PHE A 206 -0.28 24.98 -2.46
N GLU A 207 -0.87 25.80 -1.62
CA GLU A 207 -0.95 27.23 -1.86
C GLU A 207 0.46 27.82 -1.81
N THR A 208 0.77 28.63 -2.81
CA THR A 208 2.03 29.36 -2.91
C THR A 208 1.75 30.85 -3.01
N GLU A 209 2.72 31.69 -2.65
CA GLU A 209 2.59 33.14 -2.80
C GLU A 209 2.31 33.50 -4.27
N LYS A 210 1.56 34.58 -4.49
CA LYS A 210 1.26 35.05 -5.86
C LYS A 210 2.56 35.21 -6.66
N ASN A 211 2.57 34.68 -7.89
CA ASN A 211 3.71 34.68 -8.81
C ASN A 211 4.91 33.78 -8.40
N THR A 212 4.73 32.86 -7.45
CA THR A 212 5.73 31.81 -7.18
C THR A 212 5.38 30.52 -7.90
N ALA A 213 6.39 29.72 -8.25
CA ALA A 213 6.19 28.43 -8.89
C ALA A 213 5.33 27.52 -8.00
N LEU A 214 4.41 26.80 -8.64
CA LEU A 214 3.57 25.81 -7.98
C LEU A 214 4.45 24.75 -7.33
N LYS A 215 4.24 24.52 -6.04
CA LYS A 215 4.93 23.47 -5.30
C LYS A 215 4.06 22.24 -5.35
N ASN A 216 4.45 21.24 -6.14
CA ASN A 216 3.75 19.96 -6.24
C ASN A 216 4.16 18.96 -5.14
N ARG A 217 5.30 19.22 -4.50
CA ARG A 217 5.91 18.44 -3.44
C ARG A 217 6.68 19.38 -2.52
N VAL A 218 6.62 19.14 -1.21
CA VAL A 218 7.41 19.91 -0.24
C VAL A 218 8.54 19.03 0.28
N VAL A 219 9.78 19.52 0.19
CA VAL A 219 10.97 18.78 0.62
C VAL A 219 11.76 19.63 1.61
N PHE A 220 11.99 19.07 2.79
CA PHE A 220 12.83 19.69 3.81
C PHE A 220 14.13 18.90 3.91
N GLU A 221 15.25 19.49 3.51
CA GLU A 221 16.58 18.92 3.72
C GLU A 221 17.17 19.41 5.04
N TYR A 222 17.72 18.49 5.83
CA TYR A 222 18.34 18.79 7.13
C TYR A 222 19.56 17.90 7.37
N ASN A 223 20.44 18.36 8.26
CA ASN A 223 21.62 17.60 8.69
C ASN A 223 21.20 16.31 9.43
N LYS A 224 21.83 15.18 9.09
CA LYS A 224 21.56 13.86 9.72
C LYS A 224 21.83 13.81 11.23
N GLN A 225 22.62 14.74 11.77
CA GLN A 225 22.86 14.88 13.21
C GLN A 225 21.68 15.56 13.94
N ASN A 226 20.77 16.18 13.19
CA ASN A 226 19.57 16.81 13.74
C ASN A 226 18.36 15.87 13.59
N THR A 227 17.37 16.04 14.46
CA THR A 227 16.08 15.37 14.34
C THR A 227 15.03 16.34 13.81
N MET A 228 14.37 15.97 12.70
CA MET A 228 13.20 16.68 12.19
C MET A 228 11.96 15.80 12.30
N THR A 229 10.91 16.31 12.94
CA THR A 229 9.60 15.68 13.01
C THR A 229 8.64 16.42 12.09
N LEU A 230 7.86 15.66 11.32
CA LEU A 230 6.80 16.19 10.46
C LEU A 230 5.56 15.35 10.72
N LYS A 231 4.51 16.02 11.22
CA LYS A 231 3.23 15.44 11.62
C LYS A 231 2.10 16.35 11.14
N VAL A 232 0.95 15.76 10.87
CA VAL A 232 -0.28 16.53 10.63
C VAL A 232 -0.89 16.92 11.97
N ASP A 233 -1.37 18.16 12.06
CA ASP A 233 -2.23 18.58 13.16
C ASP A 233 -3.62 17.99 12.95
N GLN A 234 -4.04 17.13 13.87
CA GLN A 234 -5.31 16.42 13.77
C GLN A 234 -6.52 17.33 13.99
N ASN A 235 -6.33 18.55 14.51
CA ASN A 235 -7.40 19.49 14.80
C ASN A 235 -7.82 20.34 13.58
N VAL A 236 -7.19 20.14 12.42
CA VAL A 236 -7.36 20.98 11.22
C VAL A 236 -8.33 20.34 10.18
N ASN A 237 -9.05 19.27 10.55
CA ASN A 237 -10.06 18.63 9.69
C ASN A 237 -11.49 18.85 10.18
#